data_AF-A0A1V4V8R7-F1
#
_entry.id   AF-A0A1V4V8R7-F1
#
_cell.length_a   1.000
_cell.length_b   1.000
_cell.length_c   1.000
_cell.angle_alpha   90.00
_cell.angle_beta   90.00
_cell.angle_gamma   90.00
#
_symmetry.space_group_name_H-M   'P 1'
#
loop_
_entity.id
_entity.type
_entity.pdbx_description
1 polymer ?
#
loop_
_entity_poly.entity_id
_entity_poly.type
_entity_poly.pdbx_seq_one_letter_code
_entity_poly.pdbx_strand_id
1 'polypeptide(L)'
;MEEDTEYDKMTIQSVDAGTMSIMMNNEDNKITLSKNKDQLLMQNIRIKTADQDVINNENPLRFYIYEEAVIEAEEEEAAPAPVEAPVAEEPVAEEPVAEEPVAEEPVAEEPVAEEPVAEEPAAEEPVAEEEKGIPGFEAVFALTGLLAVSYLVLRKRE
;
A
#
# COMPACT_ATOMS: atom_id res chain seq x y z
N MET A 1 0.52 -18.80 -5.60
CA MET A 1 0.34 -17.48 -6.22
C MET A 1 0.57 -17.68 -7.69
N GLU A 2 -0.37 -17.20 -8.49
CA GLU A 2 -0.37 -17.39 -9.93
C GLU A 2 -0.24 -16.00 -10.57
N GLU A 3 0.32 -15.97 -11.78
CA GLU A 3 0.29 -14.78 -12.62
C GLU A 3 -1.16 -14.35 -12.85
N ASP A 4 -1.38 -13.05 -13.06
CA ASP A 4 -2.70 -12.43 -13.26
C ASP A 4 -3.68 -12.54 -12.08
N THR A 5 -3.23 -13.03 -10.92
CA THR A 5 -4.05 -13.00 -9.70
C THR A 5 -4.21 -11.55 -9.24
N GLU A 6 -5.47 -11.08 -9.15
CA GLU A 6 -5.81 -9.74 -8.66
C GLU A 6 -5.95 -9.69 -7.13
N TYR A 7 -5.42 -8.62 -6.55
CA TYR A 7 -5.59 -8.20 -5.17
C TYR A 7 -6.04 -6.73 -5.18
N ASP A 8 -7.36 -6.53 -5.22
CA ASP A 8 -8.02 -5.23 -5.30
C ASP A 8 -7.60 -4.37 -6.49
N LYS A 9 -6.59 -3.49 -6.32
CA LYS A 9 -6.07 -2.62 -7.38
C LYS A 9 -4.70 -3.04 -7.89
N MET A 10 -4.15 -4.12 -7.35
CA MET A 10 -2.85 -4.65 -7.74
C MET A 10 -3.02 -6.04 -8.36
N THR A 11 -2.23 -6.36 -9.37
CA THR A 11 -2.25 -7.64 -10.07
C THR A 11 -0.85 -8.25 -10.02
N ILE A 12 -0.76 -9.57 -9.81
CA ILE A 12 0.53 -10.28 -9.92
C ILE A 12 0.94 -10.30 -11.40
N GLN A 13 2.04 -9.62 -11.70
CA GLN A 13 2.63 -9.61 -13.03
C GLN A 13 3.52 -10.82 -13.27
N SER A 14 4.26 -11.29 -12.26
CA SER A 14 5.07 -12.51 -12.39
C SER A 14 5.50 -13.06 -11.04
N VAL A 15 5.76 -14.36 -11.02
CA VAL A 15 6.29 -15.10 -9.87
C VAL A 15 7.55 -15.84 -10.29
N ASP A 16 8.68 -15.51 -9.67
CA ASP A 16 9.96 -16.17 -9.93
C ASP A 16 10.40 -16.98 -8.70
N ALA A 17 10.31 -18.30 -8.82
CA ALA A 17 10.74 -19.23 -7.77
C ALA A 17 12.27 -19.31 -7.63
N GLY A 18 13.04 -18.97 -8.67
CA GLY A 18 14.50 -18.96 -8.64
C GLY A 18 15.07 -17.79 -7.84
N THR A 19 14.43 -16.61 -7.94
CA THR A 19 14.81 -15.41 -7.15
C THR A 19 13.98 -15.23 -5.89
N MET A 20 12.96 -16.06 -5.67
CA MET A 20 11.97 -15.92 -4.59
C MET A 20 11.31 -14.53 -4.60
N SER A 21 10.98 -14.02 -5.78
CA SER A 21 10.40 -12.70 -5.97
C SER A 21 9.04 -12.75 -6.64
N ILE A 22 8.20 -11.77 -6.31
CA ILE A 22 6.90 -11.56 -6.93
C ILE A 22 6.88 -10.10 -7.39
N MET A 23 6.57 -9.88 -8.67
CA MET A 23 6.32 -8.54 -9.19
C MET A 23 4.82 -8.32 -9.32
N MET A 24 4.37 -7.16 -8.87
CA MET A 24 2.97 -6.74 -8.92
C MET A 24 2.87 -5.34 -9.55
N ASN A 25 1.84 -5.11 -10.34
CA ASN A 25 1.55 -3.83 -10.97
C ASN A 25 0.06 -3.49 -10.86
N ASN A 26 -0.39 -2.42 -11.50
CA ASN A 26 -1.80 -2.00 -11.53
C ASN A 26 -2.27 -1.69 -12.95
N GLU A 27 -1.75 -2.41 -13.95
CA GLU A 27 -1.88 -2.07 -15.37
C GLU A 27 -3.36 -1.93 -15.80
N ASP A 28 -4.18 -2.92 -15.44
CA ASP A 28 -5.64 -2.91 -15.68
C ASP A 28 -6.41 -2.06 -14.68
N ASN A 29 -5.80 -1.80 -13.52
CA ASN A 29 -6.42 -1.18 -12.35
C ASN A 29 -5.82 0.20 -12.03
N LYS A 30 -5.84 1.11 -13.01
CA LYS A 30 -5.30 2.47 -12.87
C LYS A 30 -5.83 3.20 -11.64
N ILE A 31 -4.91 3.85 -10.92
CA ILE A 31 -5.19 4.59 -9.68
C ILE A 31 -5.01 6.08 -9.94
N THR A 32 -6.09 6.85 -9.79
CA THR A 32 -6.05 8.31 -9.89
C THR A 32 -6.14 8.93 -8.50
N LEU A 33 -5.09 9.65 -8.12
CA LEU A 33 -5.02 10.41 -6.86
C LEU A 33 -5.54 11.84 -7.06
N SER A 34 -6.44 12.27 -6.19
CA SER A 34 -7.03 13.62 -6.17
C SER A 34 -7.13 14.12 -4.73
N LYS A 35 -7.42 15.41 -4.52
CA LYS A 35 -7.65 16.01 -3.17
C LYS A 35 -8.59 15.15 -2.31
N ASN A 36 -8.25 14.98 -1.03
CA ASN A 36 -9.09 14.37 0.01
C ASN A 36 -9.71 13.02 -0.39
N LYS A 37 -8.88 12.11 -0.87
CA LYS A 37 -9.28 10.78 -1.33
C LYS A 37 -8.65 9.73 -0.46
N ASP A 38 -9.43 8.71 -0.14
CA ASP A 38 -9.01 7.52 0.57
C ASP A 38 -9.32 6.31 -0.34
N GLN A 39 -8.30 5.58 -0.76
CA GLN A 39 -8.43 4.54 -1.78
C GLN A 39 -7.74 3.25 -1.34
N LEU A 40 -8.47 2.13 -1.45
CA LEU A 40 -7.92 0.79 -1.25
C LEU A 40 -6.91 0.46 -2.35
N LEU A 41 -5.73 -0.05 -1.97
CA LEU A 41 -4.70 -0.49 -2.91
C LEU A 41 -4.68 -2.01 -3.00
N MET A 42 -4.52 -2.68 -1.86
CA MET A 42 -4.37 -4.13 -1.76
C MET A 42 -4.68 -4.58 -0.33
N GLN A 43 -5.72 -5.36 -0.13
CA GLN A 43 -6.18 -5.85 1.18
C GLN A 43 -6.30 -4.69 2.19
N ASN A 44 -5.48 -4.67 3.25
CA ASN A 44 -5.54 -3.61 4.28
C ASN A 44 -4.69 -2.38 3.93
N ILE A 45 -3.96 -2.39 2.81
CA ILE A 45 -3.10 -1.30 2.38
C ILE A 45 -3.94 -0.28 1.61
N ARG A 46 -3.92 0.97 2.06
CA ARG A 46 -4.70 2.10 1.54
C ARG A 46 -3.80 3.28 1.25
N ILE A 47 -4.23 4.13 0.31
CA ILE A 47 -3.57 5.40 -0.03
C ILE A 47 -4.51 6.54 0.34
N LYS A 48 -4.00 7.48 1.16
CA LYS A 48 -4.71 8.70 1.54
C LYS A 48 -4.05 9.92 0.93
N THR A 49 -4.82 10.80 0.33
CA THR A 49 -4.35 12.09 -0.14
C THR A 49 -4.84 13.21 0.77
N ALA A 50 -4.03 14.27 0.88
CA ALA A 50 -4.35 15.40 1.72
C ALA A 50 -5.53 16.23 1.18
N ASP A 51 -6.28 16.82 2.10
CA ASP A 51 -7.32 17.80 1.80
C ASP A 51 -6.69 19.18 1.56
N GLN A 52 -6.07 19.37 0.40
CA GLN A 52 -5.35 20.58 0.02
C GLN A 52 -6.23 21.53 -0.79
N ASP A 53 -6.32 22.80 -0.39
CA ASP A 53 -7.03 23.83 -1.18
C ASP A 53 -6.30 24.26 -2.45
N VAL A 54 -4.97 24.18 -2.45
CA VAL A 54 -4.12 24.54 -3.59
C VAL A 54 -3.22 23.35 -3.93
N ILE A 55 -3.30 22.89 -5.18
CA ILE A 55 -2.46 21.84 -5.75
C ILE A 55 -1.83 22.39 -7.03
N ASN A 56 -0.51 22.59 -7.02
CA ASN A 56 0.26 23.11 -8.15
C ASN A 56 1.74 22.68 -8.02
N ASN A 57 2.61 23.20 -8.89
CA ASN A 57 4.04 22.84 -8.89
C ASN A 57 4.78 23.26 -7.61
N GLU A 58 4.34 24.32 -6.93
CA GLU A 58 4.93 24.79 -5.67
C GLU A 58 4.37 24.02 -4.46
N ASN A 59 3.12 23.54 -4.57
CA ASN A 59 2.38 22.83 -3.55
C ASN A 59 1.81 21.53 -4.13
N PRO A 60 2.65 20.50 -4.36
CA PRO A 60 2.20 19.25 -4.96
C PRO A 60 1.21 18.52 -4.06
N LEU A 61 0.42 17.62 -4.66
CA LEU A 61 -0.48 16.74 -3.92
C LEU A 61 0.34 15.83 -2.99
N ARG A 62 0.05 15.89 -1.69
CA ARG A 62 0.64 15.03 -0.68
C ARG A 62 -0.23 13.80 -0.47
N PHE A 63 0.42 12.66 -0.32
CA PHE A 63 -0.23 11.40 -0.02
C PHE A 63 0.62 10.57 0.94
N TYR A 64 0.00 9.60 1.59
CA TYR A 64 0.68 8.55 2.33
C TYR A 64 -0.03 7.22 2.12
N ILE A 65 0.74 6.14 2.22
CA ILE A 65 0.22 4.77 2.24
C ILE A 65 0.11 4.35 3.71
N TYR A 66 -0.97 3.69 4.07
CA TYR A 66 -1.19 3.19 5.42
C TYR A 66 -1.87 1.83 5.40
N GLU A 67 -1.71 1.07 6.48
CA GLU A 67 -2.43 -0.17 6.71
C GLU A 67 -3.57 0.09 7.70
N GLU A 68 -4.76 -0.40 7.39
CA GLU A 68 -5.89 -0.39 8.33
C GLU A 68 -5.86 -1.66 9.17
N ALA A 69 -5.76 -1.50 10.49
CA ALA A 69 -5.80 -2.60 11.43
C ALA A 69 -6.92 -2.38 12.44
N VAL A 70 -7.72 -3.43 12.67
CA VAL A 70 -8.67 -3.48 13.79
C VAL A 70 -7.87 -3.92 15.01
N ILE A 71 -7.69 -3.00 15.96
CA ILE A 71 -7.12 -3.33 17.26
C ILE A 71 -8.30 -3.68 18.13
N GLU A 72 -8.43 -4.95 18.50
CA GLU A 72 -9.34 -5.33 19.58
C GLU A 72 -8.85 -4.59 20.84
N ALA A 73 -9.69 -3.71 21.36
CA ALA A 73 -9.44 -3.14 22.66
C ALA A 73 -9.52 -4.31 23.63
N GLU A 74 -8.38 -4.66 24.24
CA GLU A 74 -8.37 -5.48 25.44
C GLU A 74 -9.20 -4.67 26.45
N GLU A 75 -10.42 -5.14 26.67
CA GLU A 75 -11.33 -4.55 27.64
C GLU A 75 -10.62 -4.68 28.99
N GLU A 76 -9.98 -3.60 29.44
CA GLU A 76 -9.39 -3.55 30.77
C GLU A 76 -10.53 -3.81 31.74
N GLU A 77 -10.58 -5.05 32.25
CA GLU A 77 -11.56 -5.49 33.22
C GLU A 77 -11.45 -4.51 34.39
N ALA A 78 -12.37 -3.54 34.42
CA ALA A 78 -12.36 -2.50 35.42
C ALA A 78 -12.34 -3.19 36.77
N ALA A 79 -11.27 -2.98 37.54
CA ALA A 79 -11.13 -3.55 38.88
C ALA A 79 -12.47 -3.35 39.61
N PRO A 80 -13.06 -4.44 40.16
CA PRO A 80 -14.42 -4.36 40.66
C PRO A 80 -14.49 -3.26 41.71
N ALA A 81 -15.33 -2.26 41.47
CA ALA A 81 -15.76 -1.36 42.54
C ALA A 81 -16.28 -2.24 43.69
N PRO A 82 -16.04 -1.90 44.97
CA PRO A 82 -16.53 -2.71 46.08
C PRO A 82 -18.06 -2.77 46.01
N VAL A 83 -18.56 -3.91 45.53
CA VAL A 83 -19.97 -4.26 45.50
C VAL A 83 -20.44 -4.43 46.94
N GLU A 84 -21.34 -3.56 47.40
CA GLU A 84 -22.22 -3.91 48.51
C GLU A 84 -23.04 -5.14 48.07
N ALA A 85 -23.06 -6.17 48.92
CA ALA A 85 -23.58 -7.49 48.59
C ALA A 85 -25.02 -7.42 48.02
N PRO A 86 -25.27 -7.92 46.80
CA PRO A 86 -26.62 -8.11 46.32
C PRO A 86 -27.25 -9.32 47.02
N VAL A 87 -28.47 -9.15 47.51
CA VAL A 87 -29.32 -10.24 47.99
C VAL A 87 -29.56 -11.18 46.82
N ALA A 88 -29.26 -12.47 47.03
CA ALA A 88 -29.42 -13.51 46.02
C ALA A 88 -30.91 -13.72 45.67
N GLU A 89 -31.26 -13.49 44.40
CA GLU A 89 -32.39 -14.16 43.77
C GLU A 89 -31.82 -15.18 42.77
N GLU A 90 -32.18 -16.45 42.95
CA GLU A 90 -31.74 -17.57 42.11
C GLU A 90 -32.33 -17.43 40.70
N PRO A 91 -31.52 -17.38 39.63
CA PRO A 91 -32.04 -17.49 38.28
C PRO A 91 -32.31 -18.96 37.93
N VAL A 92 -33.56 -19.25 37.54
CA VAL A 92 -33.96 -20.54 36.96
C VAL A 92 -33.30 -20.66 35.58
N ALA A 93 -32.52 -21.72 35.38
CA ALA A 93 -31.85 -22.01 34.11
C ALA A 93 -32.87 -22.48 33.06
N GLU A 94 -32.92 -21.81 31.92
CA GLU A 94 -33.47 -22.37 30.67
C GLU A 94 -32.30 -22.75 29.76
N GLU A 95 -32.24 -24.03 29.38
CA GLU A 95 -31.23 -24.58 28.46
C GLU A 95 -31.51 -24.09 27.03
N PRO A 96 -30.53 -23.52 26.30
CA PRO A 96 -30.70 -23.23 24.88
C PRO A 96 -30.59 -24.51 24.04
N VAL A 97 -31.63 -24.80 23.27
CA VAL A 97 -31.64 -25.87 22.26
C VAL A 97 -30.82 -25.40 21.06
N ALA A 98 -29.79 -26.17 20.69
CA ALA A 98 -28.98 -25.91 19.50
C ALA A 98 -29.72 -26.36 18.23
N GLU A 99 -29.87 -25.48 17.25
CA GLU A 99 -30.23 -25.84 15.88
C GLU A 99 -28.96 -25.90 15.02
N GLU A 100 -28.69 -27.04 14.40
CA GLU A 100 -27.58 -27.24 13.45
C GLU A 100 -27.91 -26.59 12.09
N PRO A 101 -27.00 -25.79 11.48
CA PRO A 101 -27.21 -25.31 10.13
C PRO A 101 -26.90 -26.40 9.09
N VAL A 102 -27.86 -26.63 8.18
CA VAL A 102 -27.72 -27.53 7.03
C VAL A 102 -26.88 -26.84 5.94
N ALA A 103 -25.82 -27.50 5.48
CA ALA A 103 -24.99 -27.02 4.37
C ALA A 103 -25.63 -27.37 3.02
N GLU A 104 -25.81 -26.37 2.15
CA GLU A 104 -26.10 -26.59 0.72
C GLU A 104 -24.80 -26.48 -0.09
N GLU A 105 -24.50 -27.52 -0.89
CA GLU A 105 -23.36 -27.55 -1.80
C GLU A 105 -23.66 -26.71 -3.06
N PRO A 106 -22.75 -25.81 -3.52
CA PRO A 106 -22.93 -25.11 -4.78
C PRO A 106 -22.51 -25.99 -5.98
N VAL A 107 -23.36 -26.03 -7.01
CA VAL A 107 -23.12 -26.71 -8.29
C VAL A 107 -22.19 -25.85 -9.16
N ALA A 108 -21.13 -26.45 -9.70
CA ALA A 108 -20.19 -25.80 -10.60
C ALA A 108 -20.72 -25.77 -12.05
N GLU A 109 -20.70 -24.60 -12.70
CA GLU A 109 -20.84 -24.47 -14.16
C GLU A 109 -19.45 -24.27 -14.79
N GLU A 110 -19.12 -25.06 -15.81
CA GLU A 110 -17.87 -24.96 -16.57
C GLU A 110 -17.92 -23.79 -17.59
N PRO A 111 -16.92 -22.88 -17.64
CA PRO A 111 -16.86 -21.87 -18.68
C PRO A 111 -16.21 -22.40 -19.97
N VAL A 112 -16.82 -22.03 -21.11
CA VAL A 112 -16.32 -22.31 -22.48
C VAL A 112 -15.24 -21.28 -22.85
N ALA A 113 -14.10 -21.75 -23.35
CA ALA A 113 -12.98 -20.90 -23.77
C ALA A 113 -13.19 -20.29 -25.17
N GLU A 114 -12.96 -18.98 -25.32
CA GLU A 114 -12.73 -18.32 -26.61
C GLU A 114 -11.25 -17.96 -26.77
N GLU A 115 -10.65 -18.29 -27.91
CA GLU A 115 -9.24 -18.02 -28.23
C GLU A 115 -9.01 -16.54 -28.61
N PRO A 116 -7.98 -15.86 -28.09
CA PRO A 116 -7.68 -14.49 -28.50
C PRO A 116 -6.83 -14.44 -29.79
N VAL A 117 -7.20 -13.52 -30.69
CA VAL A 117 -6.44 -13.16 -31.90
C VAL A 117 -5.36 -12.14 -31.52
N ALA A 118 -4.11 -12.41 -31.90
CA ALA A 118 -2.96 -11.53 -31.64
C ALA A 118 -2.87 -10.36 -32.64
N GLU A 119 -2.64 -9.14 -32.14
CA GLU A 119 -2.15 -8.01 -32.93
C GLU A 119 -0.75 -7.60 -32.43
N GLU A 120 0.23 -7.54 -33.34
CA GLU A 120 1.61 -7.10 -33.07
C GLU A 120 1.68 -5.57 -32.90
N PRO A 121 2.36 -5.02 -31.87
CA PRO A 121 2.61 -3.59 -31.80
C PRO A 121 3.83 -3.19 -32.64
N ALA A 122 3.62 -2.17 -33.49
CA ALA A 122 4.67 -1.50 -34.25
C ALA A 122 5.62 -0.71 -33.32
N ALA A 123 6.91 -0.83 -33.56
CA ALA A 123 7.96 -0.12 -32.84
C ALA A 123 8.04 1.35 -33.26
N GLU A 124 8.06 2.28 -32.30
CA GLU A 124 8.50 3.66 -32.51
C GLU A 124 9.86 3.87 -31.81
N GLU A 125 10.83 4.41 -32.57
CA GLU A 125 12.18 4.75 -32.09
C GLU A 125 12.16 5.97 -31.15
N PRO A 126 13.02 6.03 -30.11
CA PRO A 126 13.08 7.18 -29.23
C PRO A 126 13.85 8.35 -29.85
N VAL A 127 13.22 9.52 -29.90
CA VAL A 127 13.85 10.80 -30.22
C VAL A 127 14.67 11.26 -29.00
N ALA A 128 15.96 11.49 -29.20
CA ALA A 128 16.85 12.04 -28.18
C ALA A 128 16.57 13.53 -27.96
N GLU A 129 16.16 13.92 -26.75
CA GLU A 129 16.14 15.31 -26.31
C GLU A 129 17.42 15.68 -25.55
N GLU A 130 17.99 16.83 -25.90
CA GLU A 130 19.21 17.40 -25.34
C GLU A 130 19.08 17.72 -23.83
N GLU A 131 19.96 17.13 -23.02
CA GLU A 131 20.09 17.45 -21.60
C GLU A 131 20.63 18.88 -21.37
N LYS A 132 19.76 19.80 -20.97
CA LYS A 132 20.18 20.97 -20.18
C LYS A 132 20.25 20.56 -18.72
N GLY A 133 21.41 20.03 -18.33
CA GLY A 133 21.71 19.57 -16.99
C GLY A 133 21.38 20.61 -15.91
N ILE A 134 20.41 20.26 -15.07
CA ILE A 134 20.26 20.84 -13.74
C ILE A 134 21.43 20.25 -12.93
N PRO A 135 22.35 21.04 -12.34
CA PRO A 135 23.50 20.45 -11.65
C PRO A 135 23.05 19.79 -10.34
N GLY A 136 22.65 18.52 -10.41
CA GLY A 136 22.50 17.63 -9.26
C GLY A 136 23.87 17.20 -8.74
N PHE A 137 23.99 17.03 -7.42
CA PHE A 137 25.11 16.46 -6.61
C PHE A 137 26.58 16.85 -6.89
N GLU A 138 27.01 17.13 -8.13
CA GLU A 138 28.36 17.58 -8.49
C GLU A 138 28.74 18.91 -7.83
N ALA A 139 27.77 19.83 -7.66
CA ALA A 139 27.99 21.08 -6.94
C ALA A 139 28.41 20.84 -5.48
N VAL A 140 27.93 19.76 -4.86
CA VAL A 140 28.30 19.39 -3.48
C VAL A 140 29.74 18.90 -3.43
N PHE A 141 30.17 18.09 -4.40
CA PHE A 141 31.57 17.65 -4.51
C PHE A 141 32.53 18.80 -4.84
N ALA A 142 32.11 19.77 -5.67
CA ALA A 142 32.90 20.96 -5.98
C ALA A 142 33.11 21.85 -4.75
N LEU A 143 32.05 22.09 -3.96
CA LEU A 143 32.13 22.92 -2.75
C LEU A 143 32.93 22.23 -1.63
N THR A 144 32.71 20.94 -1.40
CA THR A 144 33.48 20.19 -0.39
C THR A 144 34.95 20.05 -0.78
N GLY A 145 35.26 19.84 -2.06
CA GLY A 145 36.63 19.83 -2.57
C GLY A 145 37.35 21.18 -2.37
N LEU A 146 36.69 22.29 -2.68
CA LEU A 146 37.26 23.63 -2.49
C LEU A 146 37.53 23.93 -1.01
N LEU A 147 36.61 23.55 -0.12
CA LEU A 147 36.81 23.69 1.33
C LEU A 147 37.93 22.80 1.88
N ALA A 148 38.09 21.59 1.36
CA ALA A 148 39.18 20.71 1.77
C ALA A 148 40.55 21.27 1.35
N VAL A 149 40.65 21.84 0.13
CA VAL A 149 41.87 22.48 -0.35
C VAL A 149 42.19 23.73 0.46
N SER A 150 41.20 24.58 0.74
CA SER A 150 41.42 25.79 1.54
C SER A 150 41.85 25.45 2.97
N TYR A 151 41.23 24.45 3.60
CA TYR A 151 41.63 23.96 4.92
C TYR A 151 43.08 23.44 4.95
N LEU A 152 43.49 22.66 3.93
CA LEU A 152 44.85 22.12 3.85
C LEU A 152 45.89 23.22 3.64
N VAL A 153 45.56 24.26 2.86
CA VAL A 153 46.41 25.44 2.68
C VAL A 153 46.53 26.27 3.96
N LEU A 154 45.43 26.47 4.70
CA LEU A 154 45.44 27.15 5.99
C LEU A 154 46.27 26.38 7.03
N ARG A 155 46.13 25.06 7.09
CA ARG A 155 46.91 24.20 8.01
C ARG A 155 48.40 24.17 7.71
N LYS A 156 48.83 24.42 6.46
CA LYS A 156 50.26 24.51 6.10
C LYS A 156 50.88 25.88 6.39
N ARG A 157 50.09 26.86 6.84
CA ARG A 157 50.56 28.22 7.19
C ARG A 157 50.73 28.44 8.70
N GLU A 158 50.42 27.43 9.52
CA GLU A 158 50.83 27.31 10.92
C GLU A 158 52.07 26.42 11.03
#